data_AF-A7T235-F1
#
_entry.id   AF-A7T235-F1
#
_cell.length_a   1.000
_cell.length_b   1.000
_cell.length_c   1.000
_cell.angle_alpha   90.00
_cell.angle_beta   90.00
_cell.angle_gamma   90.00
#
_symmetry.space_group_name_H-M   'P 1'
#
loop_
_entity.id
_entity.type
_entity.pdbx_description
1 polymer ?
#
loop_
_entity_poly.entity_id
_entity_poly.type
_entity_poly.pdbx_seq_one_letter_code
_entity_poly.pdbx_strand_id
1 'polypeptide(L)' 'THGGNSEGACCMFPFVYQNTTYNSCTNTDASNGQHWCATTGNYEQDQKWGYCQGTG' A
#
# COMPACT_ATOMS: atom_id res chain seq x y z
N THR A 1 -1.02 6.74 -6.02
CA THR A 1 -2.08 5.75 -5.70
C THR A 1 -3.44 6.35 -6.05
N HIS A 2 -4.53 5.59 -6.02
CA HIS A 2 -5.89 6.16 -5.98
C HIS A 2 -6.60 5.73 -4.68
N GLY A 3 -7.40 6.61 -4.08
CA GLY A 3 -8.05 6.32 -2.80
C GLY A 3 -7.07 6.11 -1.63
N GLY A 4 -7.55 5.46 -0.57
CA GLY A 4 -6.83 5.30 0.70
C GLY A 4 -6.73 6.60 1.49
N ASN A 5 -5.76 6.68 2.40
CA ASN A 5 -5.50 7.84 3.27
C ASN A 5 -4.20 8.58 2.91
N SER A 6 -3.65 8.29 1.73
CA SER A 6 -2.38 8.87 1.27
C SER A 6 -2.55 9.97 0.23
N GLU A 7 -3.79 10.44 0.02
CA GLU A 7 -4.10 11.61 -0.84
C GLU A 7 -3.49 11.53 -2.25
N GLY A 8 -3.36 10.32 -2.80
CA GLY A 8 -2.77 10.09 -4.12
C GLY A 8 -1.25 9.89 -4.14
N ALA A 9 -0.57 9.91 -3.00
CA ALA A 9 0.87 9.70 -2.91
C ALA A 9 1.32 8.38 -3.58
N CYS A 10 2.55 8.37 -4.09
CA CYS A 10 3.12 7.18 -4.72
C CYS A 10 3.35 6.07 -3.69
N CYS A 11 3.27 4.82 -4.16
CA CYS A 11 3.68 3.67 -3.36
C CYS A 11 5.16 3.79 -3.01
N MET A 12 5.52 3.47 -1.78
CA MET A 12 6.92 3.38 -1.36
C MET A 12 7.31 1.91 -1.30
N PHE A 13 8.36 1.54 -2.02
CA PHE A 13 8.89 0.18 -2.01
C PHE A 13 10.38 0.19 -1.64
N PRO A 14 10.86 -0.76 -0.81
CA PRO A 14 10.06 -1.68 0.00
C PRO A 14 9.27 -0.97 1.11
N PHE A 15 8.12 -1.54 1.49
CA PHE A 15 7.42 -1.15 2.71
C PHE A 15 7.21 -2.34 3.64
N VAL A 16 7.18 -2.09 4.95
CA VAL A 16 6.88 -3.11 5.97
C VAL A 16 5.41 -3.02 6.36
N TYR A 17 4.72 -4.16 6.31
CA TYR A 17 3.34 -4.34 6.77
C TYR A 17 3.20 -5.69 7.47
N GLN A 18 2.64 -5.69 8.69
CA GLN A 18 2.54 -6.89 9.54
C GLN A 18 3.87 -7.66 9.61
N ASN A 19 4.97 -6.96 9.91
CA ASN A 19 6.30 -7.55 10.00
C ASN A 19 6.79 -8.26 8.70
N THR A 20 6.16 -7.99 7.56
CA THR A 20 6.48 -8.52 6.23
C THR A 20 6.85 -7.40 5.29
N THR A 21 7.95 -7.57 4.55
CA THR A 21 8.42 -6.57 3.58
C THR A 21 7.78 -6.82 2.21
N TYR A 22 7.05 -5.83 1.71
CA TYR A 22 6.40 -5.86 0.40
C TYR A 22 7.16 -4.95 -0.57
N ASN A 23 7.51 -5.51 -1.73
CA ASN A 23 8.17 -4.80 -2.83
C ASN A 23 7.21 -4.51 -4.00
N SER A 24 5.94 -4.88 -3.84
CA SER A 24 4.88 -4.73 -4.83
C SER A 24 3.57 -4.46 -4.11
N CYS A 25 2.57 -4.05 -4.88
CA CYS A 25 1.22 -3.95 -4.37
C CYS A 25 0.75 -5.31 -3.84
N THR A 26 0.08 -5.30 -2.70
CA THR A 26 -0.46 -6.50 -2.07
C THR A 26 -1.97 -6.33 -1.89
N ASN A 27 -2.70 -7.43 -1.88
CA ASN A 27 -4.11 -7.45 -1.48
C ASN A 27 -4.31 -8.05 -0.09
N THR A 28 -3.24 -8.20 0.71
CA THR A 28 -3.32 -8.65 2.11
C THR A 28 -4.33 -7.79 2.87
N ASP A 29 -5.28 -8.40 3.58
CA ASP A 29 -6.35 -7.72 4.32
C ASP A 29 -7.29 -6.83 3.48
N ALA A 30 -7.20 -6.85 2.15
CA ALA A 30 -8.11 -6.09 1.30
C ALA A 30 -9.44 -6.84 1.09
N SER A 31 -10.50 -6.44 1.80
CA SER A 31 -11.83 -7.07 1.69
C SER A 31 -12.45 -6.97 0.29
N ASN A 32 -12.06 -5.96 -0.48
CA ASN A 32 -12.48 -5.67 -1.84
C ASN A 32 -11.63 -6.36 -2.92
N GLY A 33 -10.59 -7.12 -2.54
CA GLY A 33 -9.68 -7.78 -3.49
C GLY A 33 -8.80 -6.80 -4.29
N GLN A 34 -8.89 -5.49 -4.03
CA GLN A 34 -8.04 -4.50 -4.65
C GLN A 34 -6.63 -4.55 -4.05
N HIS A 35 -5.64 -4.49 -4.94
CA HIS A 35 -4.26 -4.35 -4.52
C HIS A 35 -4.03 -2.92 -3.99
N TRP A 36 -3.34 -2.84 -2.87
CA TRP A 36 -2.93 -1.61 -2.22
C TRP A 36 -1.43 -1.66 -1.93
N CYS A 37 -0.89 -0.50 -1.61
CA CYS A 37 0.50 -0.35 -1.20
C CYS A 37 0.59 0.66 -0.07
N ALA A 38 1.62 0.55 0.77
CA ALA A 38 1.95 1.65 1.66
C ALA A 38 2.63 2.76 0.86
N THR A 39 2.41 4.01 1.29
CA THR A 39 3.11 5.18 0.71
C THR A 39 4.26 5.64 1.59
N THR A 40 4.64 4.83 2.58
CA THR A 40 5.77 5.04 3.47
C THR A 40 6.52 3.72 3.68
N GLY A 41 7.74 3.78 4.21
CA GLY A 41 8.60 2.60 4.37
C GLY A 41 8.13 1.69 5.50
N ASN A 42 7.32 2.22 6.42
CA ASN A 42 6.77 1.46 7.53
C ASN A 42 5.29 1.79 7.71
N TYR A 43 4.42 0.92 7.18
CA TYR A 43 2.98 1.07 7.34
C TYR A 43 2.56 1.02 8.81
N GLU A 44 3.24 0.25 9.66
CA GLU A 44 2.84 0.13 11.07
C GLU A 44 3.02 1.44 11.85
N GLN A 45 3.93 2.31 11.39
CA GLN A 45 4.16 3.63 11.99
C GLN A 45 3.26 4.71 11.40
N ASP A 46 3.21 4.81 10.07
CA ASP A 46 2.49 5.90 9.41
C ASP A 46 1.02 5.57 9.14
N GLN A 47 0.70 4.28 9.04
CA GLN A 47 -0.59 3.74 8.61
C GLN A 47 -1.07 4.34 7.29
N LYS A 48 -0.14 4.78 6.43
CA LYS A 48 -0.44 5.42 5.15
C LYS A 48 -0.41 4.42 4.00
N TRP A 49 -1.54 4.31 3.31
CA TRP A 49 -1.72 3.45 2.16
C TRP A 49 -2.59 4.08 1.08
N GLY A 50 -2.53 3.50 -0.10
CA GLY A 50 -3.44 3.79 -1.19
C GLY A 50 -3.60 2.60 -2.12
N TYR A 51 -4.67 2.59 -2.91
CA TYR A 51 -4.86 1.53 -3.90
C TYR A 51 -3.89 1.71 -5.06
N CYS A 52 -3.36 0.59 -5.51
CA CYS A 52 -2.56 0.56 -6.71
C CYS A 52 -3.45 0.73 -7.92
N GLN A 53 -3.05 1.63 -8.81
CA GLN A 53 -3.62 1.69 -10.14
C GLN A 53 -3.10 0.43 -10.84
N GLY A 54 -3.96 -0.54 -11.10
CA GLY A 54 -3.61 -1.66 -11.97
C GLY A 54 -3.35 -1.09 -13.36
N THR A 55 -2.10 -0.75 -13.66
CA THR A 55 -1.66 -0.70 -15.06
C THR A 55 -1.75 -2.15 -15.55
N GLY A 56 -2.65 -2.34 -16.54
CA GLY A 56 -3.10 -3.63 -17.05
C GLY A 56 -2.02 -4.54 -17.60
#